data_AF-A0A924GHS6-F1
#
_entry.id   AF-A0A924GHS6-F1
#
_cell.length_a   1.000
_cell.length_b   1.000
_cell.length_c   1.000
_cell.angle_alpha   90.00
_cell.angle_beta   90.00
_cell.angle_gamma   90.00
#
_symmetry.space_group_name_H-M   'P 1'
#
loop_
_entity.id
_entity.type
_entity.pdbx_description
1 polymer ?
#
loop_
_entity_poly.entity_id
_entity_poly.type
_entity_poly.pdbx_seq_one_letter_code
_entity_poly.pdbx_strand_id
1 'polypeptide(L)'
;MNVIRATSTDVPLAAPLFAAYREFYGERYDLEAAAAFLTERLEREESIVLLALDGDATVGFTQIYPSFSSTQLAPIWVLNDLFVSEDARGGGAVDALLDTAAKLGQGAGAIAINLRTAHTNLRAQSVYDRHGYQPDEKYRSYELPLQGIGN
;
A
#
# COMPACT_ATOMS: atom_id res chain seq x y z
N MET A 1 -2.17 0.30 18.42
CA MET A 1 -2.22 0.16 16.96
C MET A 1 -2.95 -1.13 16.59
N ASN A 2 -4.12 -1.01 16.00
CA ASN A 2 -4.89 -2.13 15.43
C ASN A 2 -4.89 -2.01 13.90
N VAL A 3 -4.96 -3.11 13.16
CA VAL A 3 -5.06 -3.08 11.69
C VAL A 3 -6.26 -3.90 11.26
N ILE A 4 -7.11 -3.29 10.42
CA ILE A 4 -8.28 -3.96 9.84
C ILE A 4 -8.13 -4.06 8.33
N ARG A 5 -8.72 -5.11 7.73
CA ARG A 5 -8.92 -5.19 6.29
C ARG A 5 -10.18 -4.43 5.92
N ALA A 6 -10.05 -3.41 5.09
CA ALA A 6 -11.17 -2.60 4.64
C ALA A 6 -12.06 -3.39 3.67
N THR A 7 -13.35 -3.11 3.76
CA THR A 7 -14.38 -3.51 2.81
C THR A 7 -14.97 -2.24 2.15
N SER A 8 -15.94 -2.39 1.24
CA SER A 8 -16.59 -1.23 0.63
C SER A 8 -17.26 -0.29 1.65
N THR A 9 -17.67 -0.79 2.82
CA THR A 9 -18.25 0.05 3.88
C THR A 9 -17.23 0.92 4.58
N ASP A 10 -15.94 0.60 4.47
CA ASP A 10 -14.84 1.31 5.12
C ASP A 10 -14.20 2.37 4.19
N VAL A 11 -14.68 2.50 2.95
CA VAL A 11 -14.21 3.53 2.00
C VAL A 11 -14.23 4.95 2.58
N PRO A 12 -15.24 5.37 3.37
CA PRO A 12 -15.21 6.69 4.01
C PRO A 12 -14.02 6.91 4.96
N LEU A 13 -13.45 5.84 5.53
CA LEU A 13 -12.26 5.89 6.39
C LEU A 13 -10.97 5.89 5.56
N ALA A 14 -10.95 5.14 4.46
CA ALA A 14 -9.77 4.98 3.61
C ALA A 14 -9.55 6.17 2.65
N ALA A 15 -10.62 6.71 2.08
CA ALA A 15 -10.55 7.70 1.02
C ALA A 15 -9.83 9.01 1.39
N PRO A 16 -10.00 9.59 2.60
CA PRO A 16 -9.24 10.78 2.99
C PRO A 16 -7.73 10.53 3.04
N LEU A 17 -7.31 9.37 3.55
CA LEU A 17 -5.90 9.00 3.59
C LEU A 17 -5.35 8.74 2.19
N PHE A 18 -6.12 8.09 1.31
CA PHE A 18 -5.73 7.86 -0.08
C PHE A 18 -5.61 9.17 -0.87
N ALA A 19 -6.54 10.11 -0.69
CA ALA A 19 -6.46 11.43 -1.28
C ALA A 19 -5.23 12.22 -0.78
N ALA A 20 -4.94 12.18 0.53
CA ALA A 20 -3.73 12.78 1.09
C ALA A 20 -2.43 12.13 0.61
N TYR A 21 -2.44 10.80 0.43
CA TYR A 21 -1.33 10.07 -0.19
C TYR A 21 -1.08 10.58 -1.61
N ARG A 22 -2.11 10.71 -2.44
CA ARG A 22 -1.99 11.26 -3.80
C ARG A 22 -1.44 12.68 -3.78
N GLU A 23 -1.95 13.53 -2.89
CA GLU A 23 -1.46 14.90 -2.70
C GLU A 23 0.03 14.95 -2.32
N PHE A 24 0.48 14.05 -1.44
CA PHE A 24 1.90 13.92 -1.09
C PHE A 24 2.79 13.62 -2.31
N TYR A 25 2.25 12.94 -3.33
CA TYR A 25 2.94 12.66 -4.60
C TYR A 25 2.72 13.73 -5.69
N GLY A 26 2.09 14.87 -5.35
CA GLY A 26 1.96 16.03 -6.24
C GLY A 26 0.63 16.14 -6.96
N GLU A 27 -0.29 15.18 -6.75
CA GLU A 27 -1.63 15.24 -7.31
C GLU A 27 -2.52 16.25 -6.57
N ARG A 28 -3.64 16.64 -7.19
CA ARG A 28 -4.67 17.40 -6.48
C ARG A 28 -5.39 16.50 -5.46
N TYR A 29 -5.60 17.00 -4.24
CA TYR A 29 -6.51 16.38 -3.29
C TYR A 29 -7.93 16.34 -3.87
N ASP A 30 -8.42 15.12 -4.12
CA ASP A 30 -9.74 14.84 -4.66
C ASP A 30 -10.35 13.63 -3.93
N LEU A 31 -11.22 13.92 -2.96
CA LEU A 31 -11.85 12.92 -2.12
C LEU A 31 -12.86 12.07 -2.88
N GLU A 32 -13.58 12.67 -3.83
CA GLU A 32 -14.61 11.96 -4.61
C GLU A 32 -13.95 10.94 -5.54
N ALA A 33 -12.91 11.36 -6.26
CA ALA A 33 -12.13 10.47 -7.11
C ALA A 33 -11.44 9.35 -6.30
N ALA A 34 -10.90 9.67 -5.13
CA ALA A 34 -10.31 8.69 -4.22
C ALA A 34 -11.33 7.64 -3.76
N ALA A 35 -12.51 8.07 -3.32
CA ALA A 35 -13.58 7.18 -2.87
C ALA A 35 -14.11 6.31 -4.02
N ALA A 36 -14.31 6.88 -5.20
CA ALA A 36 -14.77 6.15 -6.39
C ALA A 36 -13.77 5.07 -6.80
N PHE A 37 -12.47 5.41 -6.84
CA PHE A 37 -11.41 4.46 -7.17
C PHE A 37 -11.34 3.30 -6.17
N LEU A 38 -11.31 3.59 -4.87
CA LEU A 38 -11.24 2.56 -3.83
C LEU A 38 -12.48 1.66 -3.84
N THR A 39 -13.67 2.24 -3.99
CA THR A 39 -14.93 1.47 -4.10
C THR A 39 -14.83 0.46 -5.23
N GLU A 40 -14.46 0.91 -6.43
CA GLU A 40 -14.40 0.02 -7.59
C GLU A 40 -13.39 -1.12 -7.40
N ARG A 41 -12.19 -0.82 -6.87
CA ARG A 41 -11.16 -1.85 -6.63
C ARG A 41 -11.58 -2.86 -5.55
N LEU A 42 -12.30 -2.41 -4.52
CA LEU A 42 -12.76 -3.28 -3.42
C LEU A 42 -13.95 -4.16 -3.85
N GLU A 43 -14.93 -3.59 -4.56
CA GLU A 43 -16.11 -4.32 -5.04
C GLU A 43 -15.75 -5.41 -6.06
N ARG A 44 -14.70 -5.18 -6.85
CA ARG A 44 -14.19 -6.17 -7.81
C ARG A 44 -13.15 -7.12 -7.22
N GLU A 45 -12.84 -7.00 -5.93
CA GLU A 45 -11.83 -7.78 -5.24
C GLU A 45 -10.43 -7.72 -5.90
N GLU A 46 -10.12 -6.62 -6.59
CA GLU A 46 -8.87 -6.44 -7.33
C GLU A 46 -7.73 -5.94 -6.43
N SER A 47 -8.05 -5.45 -5.23
CA SER A 47 -7.06 -5.02 -4.25
C SER A 47 -7.47 -5.34 -2.82
N ILE A 48 -6.47 -5.38 -1.95
CA ILE A 48 -6.63 -5.48 -0.50
C ILE A 48 -6.19 -4.15 0.09
N VAL A 49 -7.10 -3.50 0.82
CA VAL A 49 -6.80 -2.27 1.56
C VAL A 49 -6.75 -2.60 3.04
N LEU A 50 -5.66 -2.23 3.71
CA LEU A 50 -5.53 -2.33 5.16
C LEU A 50 -5.53 -0.94 5.78
N LEU A 51 -6.20 -0.79 6.92
CA LEU A 51 -6.29 0.47 7.67
C LEU A 51 -5.69 0.31 9.05
N ALA A 52 -4.77 1.21 9.40
CA ALA A 52 -4.19 1.31 10.73
C ALA A 52 -5.04 2.24 11.59
N LEU A 53 -5.47 1.72 12.74
CA LEU A 53 -6.31 2.41 13.72
C LEU A 53 -5.50 2.69 15.00
N ASP A 54 -5.52 3.95 15.43
CA ASP A 54 -5.04 4.37 16.74
C ASP A 54 -6.21 4.90 17.58
N GLY A 55 -6.72 4.07 18.48
CA GLY A 55 -8.04 4.27 19.08
C GLY A 55 -9.14 4.26 18.01
N ASP A 56 -9.95 5.31 17.98
CA ASP A 56 -11.02 5.50 16.99
C ASP A 56 -10.54 6.20 15.70
N ALA A 57 -9.28 6.65 15.66
CA ALA A 57 -8.72 7.37 14.52
C ALA A 57 -8.11 6.41 13.50
N THR A 58 -8.47 6.58 12.22
CA THR A 58 -7.76 5.91 11.12
C THR A 58 -6.56 6.77 10.73
N VAL A 59 -5.36 6.24 10.95
CA VAL A 59 -4.12 7.01 10.87
C VAL A 59 -3.19 6.60 9.73
N GLY A 60 -3.47 5.48 9.07
CA GLY A 60 -2.68 5.03 7.93
C GLY A 60 -3.37 3.94 7.14
N PHE A 61 -2.88 3.71 5.93
CA PHE A 61 -3.37 2.64 5.08
C PHE A 61 -2.24 2.04 4.23
N THR A 62 -2.49 0.84 3.72
CA THR A 62 -1.78 0.31 2.57
C THR A 62 -2.76 -0.32 1.58
N GLN A 63 -2.46 -0.22 0.28
CA GLN A 63 -3.18 -0.90 -0.79
C GLN A 63 -2.26 -1.88 -1.49
N ILE A 64 -2.74 -3.12 -1.60
CA ILE A 64 -1.99 -4.27 -2.11
C ILE A 64 -2.75 -4.87 -3.28
N TYR A 65 -2.05 -5.14 -4.37
CA TYR A 65 -2.60 -5.84 -5.55
C TYR A 65 -2.11 -7.29 -5.57
N PRO A 66 -3.01 -8.27 -5.48
CA PRO A 66 -2.68 -9.67 -5.73
C PRO A 66 -2.19 -9.88 -7.16
N SER A 67 -1.18 -10.71 -7.33
CA SER A 67 -0.60 -11.06 -8.63
C SER A 67 0.02 -12.46 -8.58
N PHE A 68 0.78 -12.83 -9.62
CA PHE A 68 1.38 -14.15 -9.75
C PHE A 68 2.81 -14.07 -10.29
N SER A 69 3.68 -14.93 -9.76
CA SER A 69 4.97 -15.23 -10.35
C SER A 69 4.82 -16.42 -11.29
N SER A 70 4.92 -16.20 -12.60
CA SER A 70 4.85 -17.29 -13.58
C SER A 70 6.09 -18.19 -13.54
N THR A 71 7.24 -17.70 -13.08
CA THR A 71 8.47 -18.49 -12.98
C THR A 71 8.48 -19.40 -11.74
N GLN A 72 7.80 -18.98 -10.67
CA GLN A 72 7.69 -19.76 -9.43
C GLN A 72 6.33 -20.45 -9.29
N LEU A 73 5.42 -20.24 -10.24
CA LEU A 73 4.07 -20.82 -10.30
C LEU A 73 3.28 -20.60 -9.01
N ALA A 74 3.38 -19.40 -8.44
CA ALA A 74 2.80 -19.09 -7.13
C ALA A 74 2.27 -17.65 -7.04
N PRO A 75 1.31 -17.37 -6.15
CA PRO A 75 0.83 -16.02 -5.90
C PRO A 75 1.95 -15.13 -5.33
N ILE A 76 1.94 -13.86 -5.71
CA ILE A 76 2.75 -12.80 -5.11
C ILE A 76 1.86 -11.60 -4.86
N TRP A 77 2.23 -10.74 -3.94
CA TRP A 77 1.52 -9.49 -3.70
C TRP A 77 2.39 -8.30 -4.08
N VAL A 78 1.76 -7.24 -4.58
CA VAL A 78 2.41 -5.96 -4.85
C VAL A 78 1.85 -4.94 -3.87
N LEU A 79 2.65 -4.55 -2.88
CA LEU A 79 2.33 -3.46 -1.96
C LEU A 79 2.65 -2.15 -2.68
N ASN A 80 1.60 -1.53 -3.24
CA ASN A 80 1.73 -0.40 -4.13
C ASN A 80 1.71 0.92 -3.38
N ASP A 81 0.76 1.07 -2.47
CA ASP A 81 0.52 2.32 -1.76
C ASP A 81 0.67 2.08 -0.25
N LEU A 82 1.41 2.94 0.43
CA LEU A 82 1.60 2.90 1.87
C LEU A 82 1.75 4.32 2.39
N PHE A 83 0.88 4.70 3.32
CA PHE A 83 0.83 6.05 3.85
C PHE A 83 0.36 6.06 5.30
N VAL A 84 0.93 6.97 6.08
CA VAL A 84 0.53 7.26 7.46
C VAL A 84 0.50 8.76 7.62
N SER A 85 -0.56 9.27 8.25
CA SER A 85 -0.73 10.70 8.55
C SER A 85 0.47 11.22 9.34
N GLU A 86 0.81 12.49 9.14
CA GLU A 86 2.03 13.06 9.73
C GLU A 86 2.00 13.00 11.27
N ASP A 87 0.83 13.26 11.86
CA ASP A 87 0.60 13.25 13.31
C ASP A 87 0.77 11.86 13.94
N ALA A 88 0.67 10.78 13.15
CA ALA A 88 0.83 9.40 13.62
C ALA A 88 2.20 8.78 13.28
N ARG A 89 3.11 9.55 12.66
CA ARG A 89 4.45 9.06 12.33
C ARG A 89 5.23 8.74 13.60
N GLY A 90 5.94 7.61 13.59
CA GLY A 90 6.67 7.12 14.76
C GLY A 90 5.79 6.36 15.77
N GLY A 91 4.47 6.29 15.56
CA GLY A 91 3.53 5.53 16.40
C GLY A 91 3.41 4.04 16.05
N GLY A 92 4.29 3.50 15.20
CA GLY A 92 4.29 2.08 14.82
C GLY A 92 3.21 1.67 13.79
N ALA A 93 2.45 2.62 13.22
CA ALA A 93 1.41 2.33 12.23
C ALA A 93 1.95 1.62 10.97
N VAL A 94 3.09 2.08 10.44
CA VAL A 94 3.73 1.44 9.29
C VAL A 94 4.14 0.01 9.60
N ASP A 95 4.76 -0.20 10.76
CA ASP A 95 5.22 -1.53 11.17
C ASP A 95 4.03 -2.50 11.28
N ALA A 96 2.93 -2.05 11.90
CA ALA A 96 1.71 -2.83 12.02
C ALA A 96 1.06 -3.16 10.65
N LEU A 97 1.07 -2.23 9.70
CA LEU A 97 0.55 -2.45 8.34
C LEU A 97 1.38 -3.50 7.60
N LEU A 98 2.71 -3.40 7.64
CA LEU A 98 3.62 -4.34 6.98
C LEU A 98 3.52 -5.74 7.59
N ASP A 99 3.53 -5.85 8.92
CA ASP A 99 3.37 -7.13 9.62
C ASP A 99 2.03 -7.80 9.27
N THR A 100 0.95 -7.01 9.21
CA THR A 100 -0.38 -7.52 8.87
C THR A 100 -0.45 -7.95 7.41
N ALA A 101 0.13 -7.17 6.49
CA ALA A 101 0.23 -7.53 5.09
C ALA A 101 1.00 -8.85 4.90
N ALA A 102 2.14 -9.02 5.58
CA ALA A 102 2.94 -10.25 5.54
C ALA A 102 2.15 -11.46 6.03
N LYS A 103 1.46 -11.35 7.17
CA LYS A 103 0.63 -12.43 7.73
C LYS A 103 -0.52 -12.81 6.80
N LEU A 104 -1.23 -11.83 6.24
CA LEU A 104 -2.33 -12.10 5.30
C LEU A 104 -1.81 -12.70 3.99
N GLY A 105 -0.67 -12.23 3.48
CA GLY A 105 -0.04 -12.76 2.28
C GLY A 105 0.35 -14.23 2.45
N GLN A 106 1.02 -14.56 3.56
CA GLN A 106 1.35 -15.94 3.92
C GLN A 106 0.09 -16.82 4.04
N GLY A 107 -0.95 -16.33 4.72
CA GLY A 107 -2.22 -17.04 4.84
C GLY A 107 -2.94 -17.26 3.49
N ALA A 108 -2.73 -16.37 2.53
CA ALA A 108 -3.24 -16.49 1.16
C ALA A 108 -2.33 -17.33 0.23
N GLY A 109 -1.22 -17.86 0.74
CA GLY A 109 -0.25 -18.64 -0.04
C GLY A 109 0.66 -17.79 -0.94
N ALA A 110 0.70 -16.47 -0.75
CA ALA A 110 1.64 -15.62 -1.46
C ALA A 110 3.08 -15.89 -0.99
N ILE A 111 3.99 -16.08 -1.94
CA ILE A 111 5.39 -16.42 -1.67
C ILE A 111 6.30 -15.20 -1.53
N ALA A 112 5.80 -14.01 -1.90
CA ALA A 112 6.53 -12.74 -1.80
C ALA A 112 5.57 -11.55 -1.74
N ILE A 113 6.02 -10.47 -1.13
CA ILE A 113 5.44 -9.12 -1.24
C ILE A 113 6.47 -8.22 -1.88
N ASN A 114 6.16 -7.67 -3.05
CA ASN A 114 7.01 -6.75 -3.78
C ASN A 114 6.54 -5.31 -3.54
N LEU A 115 7.48 -4.37 -3.47
CA LEU A 115 7.19 -2.94 -3.39
C LEU A 115 8.26 -2.15 -4.14
N ARG A 116 7.93 -0.90 -4.46
CA ARG A 116 8.88 0.06 -5.04
C ARG A 116 8.93 1.29 -4.15
N THR A 117 10.13 1.83 -3.97
CA THR A 117 10.33 3.11 -3.30
C THR A 117 11.44 3.88 -4.02
N ALA A 118 11.42 5.21 -3.91
CA ALA A 118 12.47 6.03 -4.51
C ALA A 118 13.82 5.70 -3.87
N HIS A 119 14.88 5.65 -4.69
CA HIS A 119 16.26 5.44 -4.21
C HIS A 119 16.70 6.46 -3.16
N THR A 120 16.12 7.66 -3.19
CA THR A 120 16.38 8.75 -2.24
C THR A 120 15.56 8.64 -0.95
N ASN A 121 14.54 7.78 -0.89
CA ASN A 121 13.68 7.61 0.28
C ASN A 121 14.31 6.63 1.28
N LEU A 122 15.46 7.01 1.83
CA LEU A 122 16.24 6.20 2.77
C LEU A 122 15.45 5.85 4.04
N ARG A 123 14.53 6.73 4.45
CA ARG A 123 13.64 6.48 5.60
C ARG A 123 12.72 5.29 5.33
N ALA A 124 12.06 5.25 4.17
CA ALA A 124 11.20 4.12 3.81
C ALA A 124 12.03 2.83 3.64
N GLN A 125 13.18 2.90 2.98
CA GLN A 125 14.09 1.76 2.80
C GLN A 125 14.48 1.14 4.15
N SER A 126 14.90 1.97 5.13
CA SER A 126 15.24 1.47 6.47
C SER A 126 14.07 0.79 7.17
N VAL A 127 12.83 1.20 6.93
CA VAL A 127 11.66 0.49 7.46
C VAL A 127 11.52 -0.87 6.77
N TYR A 128 11.59 -0.92 5.44
CA TYR A 128 11.49 -2.17 4.69
C TYR A 128 12.59 -3.18 5.08
N ASP A 129 13.85 -2.74 5.22
CA ASP A 129 14.97 -3.59 5.62
C ASP A 129 14.73 -4.25 6.99
N ARG A 130 14.20 -3.49 7.97
CA ARG A 130 13.86 -4.02 9.31
C ARG A 130 12.73 -5.05 9.26
N HIS A 131 11.84 -4.95 8.26
CA HIS A 131 10.76 -5.89 8.01
C HIS A 131 11.17 -7.07 7.10
N GLY A 132 12.47 -7.18 6.78
CA GLY A 132 13.02 -8.30 6.03
C GLY A 132 12.83 -8.22 4.51
N TYR A 133 12.34 -7.08 4.00
CA TYR A 133 12.41 -6.79 2.57
C TYR A 133 13.88 -6.63 2.16
N GLN A 134 14.19 -7.03 0.94
CA GLN A 134 15.54 -6.95 0.39
C GLN A 134 15.51 -6.20 -0.94
N PRO A 135 16.49 -5.33 -1.22
CA PRO A 135 16.64 -4.73 -2.52
C PRO A 135 16.74 -5.79 -3.63
N ASP A 136 16.12 -5.54 -4.78
CA ASP A 136 16.32 -6.39 -5.95
C ASP A 136 17.70 -6.13 -6.56
N GLU A 137 18.58 -7.13 -6.49
CA GLU A 137 19.91 -7.10 -7.08
C GLU A 137 19.97 -7.74 -8.48
N LYS A 138 18.88 -8.38 -8.93
CA LYS A 138 18.85 -9.18 -10.15
C LYS A 138 18.19 -8.44 -11.30
N TYR A 139 17.12 -7.70 -11.03
CA TYR A 139 16.33 -7.05 -12.06
C TYR A 139 16.34 -5.53 -11.92
N ARG A 140 16.20 -4.85 -13.07
CA ARG A 140 16.03 -3.39 -13.14
C ARG A 140 14.56 -3.07 -13.39
N SER A 141 14.07 -2.00 -12.78
CA SER A 141 12.77 -1.44 -13.13
C SER A 141 12.89 -0.56 -14.38
N TYR A 142 12.01 -0.78 -15.35
CA TYR A 142 11.83 0.08 -16.52
C TYR A 142 10.38 0.56 -16.57
N GLU A 143 10.18 1.78 -17.03
CA GLU A 143 8.86 2.37 -17.20
C GLU A 143 8.77 2.95 -18.61
N LEU A 144 7.74 2.55 -19.36
CA LEU A 144 7.40 3.12 -20.66
C LEU A 144 6.06 3.86 -20.49
N PRO A 145 6.04 5.20 -20.48
CA PRO A 145 4.80 5.96 -20.44
C PRO A 145 3.98 5.68 -21.71
N LEU A 146 2.76 5.14 -21.56
CA LEU A 146 1.91 4.74 -22.70
C LEU A 146 0.92 5.84 -23.13
N GLN A 147 0.63 6.82 -22.27
CA GLN A 147 -0.06 8.09 -22.56
C GLN A 147 0.47 9.14 -21.57
N GLY A 148 0.36 10.43 -21.91
CA GLY A 148 0.96 11.53 -21.15
C GLY A 148 0.57 11.49 -19.68
N ILE A 149 1.54 11.15 -18.83
CA ILE A 149 1.47 11.39 -17.39
C ILE A 149 1.53 12.92 -17.26
N GLY A 150 0.37 13.56 -17.19
CA GLY A 150 0.27 15.01 -17.08
C GLY A 150 0.73 15.45 -15.70
N ASN A 151 1.61 16.45 -15.67
CA ASN A 151 1.91 17.26 -14.47
C ASN A 151 0.65 17.93 -13.93
#